data_AF-A0A2B7X736-F1
#
_entry.id   AF-A0A2B7X736-F1
#
_cell.length_a   1.000
_cell.length_b   1.000
_cell.length_c   1.000
_cell.angle_alpha   90.00
_cell.angle_beta   90.00
_cell.angle_gamma   90.00
#
_symmetry.space_group_name_H-M   'P 1'
#
loop_
_entity.id
_entity.type
_entity.pdbx_description
1 polymer ?
#
loop_
_entity_poly.entity_id
_entity_poly.type
_entity_poly.pdbx_seq_one_letter_code
_entity_poly.pdbx_strand_id
1 'polypeptide(L)'
;MDGFRCQEISQQPVDQDARSRWIAFIIFHHYVQQTPFKHSMFSPFVVLSSAEEDLLSRGIPLVEYGELLDVRFGYPACVQTVKWAIPDSQLSEASSILLKHNISVVGPSELQVSLQGDWEAVGIMHHHANMRVHLVPLS
;
A
#
# COMPACT_ATOMS: atom_id res chain seq x y z
N MET A 1 8.79 -52.76 40.63
CA MET A 1 9.58 -51.54 40.80
C MET A 1 9.42 -50.73 39.54
N ASP A 2 8.87 -49.56 39.74
CA ASP A 2 8.43 -48.54 38.79
C ASP A 2 9.55 -47.98 37.91
N GLY A 3 9.16 -47.30 36.83
CA GLY A 3 9.87 -46.07 36.47
C GLY A 3 9.94 -45.71 34.99
N PHE A 4 9.08 -44.76 34.62
CA PHE A 4 9.30 -43.73 33.60
C PHE A 4 9.21 -44.09 32.10
N ARG A 5 8.00 -43.85 31.60
CA ARG A 5 7.65 -43.49 30.23
C ARG A 5 8.21 -42.09 29.93
N CYS A 6 9.12 -41.96 28.96
CA CYS A 6 9.45 -40.70 28.32
C CYS A 6 8.92 -40.72 26.88
N GLN A 7 7.96 -39.85 26.58
CA GLN A 7 7.52 -39.56 25.22
C GLN A 7 8.64 -38.78 24.53
N GLU A 8 9.21 -39.33 23.45
CA GLU A 8 9.97 -38.52 22.51
C GLU A 8 8.98 -37.64 21.73
N ILE A 9 9.08 -36.35 21.99
CA ILE A 9 8.37 -35.29 21.29
C ILE A 9 8.86 -35.33 19.84
N SER A 10 7.95 -35.69 18.95
CA SER A 10 8.11 -35.51 17.50
C SER A 10 8.50 -34.05 17.23
N GLN A 11 9.76 -33.83 16.85
CA GLN A 11 10.19 -32.56 16.30
C GLN A 11 9.51 -32.40 14.93
N GLN A 12 8.31 -31.84 14.94
CA GLN A 12 7.75 -31.26 13.73
C GLN A 12 8.68 -30.12 13.28
N PRO A 13 8.99 -30.01 11.98
CA PRO A 13 9.79 -28.90 11.49
C PRO A 13 9.06 -27.61 11.81
N VAL A 14 9.67 -26.77 12.64
CA VAL A 14 9.20 -25.41 12.88
C VAL A 14 9.38 -24.65 11.58
N ASP A 15 8.26 -24.43 10.91
CA ASP A 15 8.15 -23.68 9.67
C ASP A 15 8.76 -22.27 9.83
N GLN A 16 9.99 -22.12 9.33
CA GLN A 16 10.71 -20.86 9.28
C GLN A 16 10.09 -19.88 8.25
N ASP A 17 9.28 -20.39 7.31
CA ASP A 17 8.57 -19.58 6.32
C ASP A 17 7.37 -18.88 6.95
N ALA A 18 6.63 -19.57 7.82
CA ALA A 18 5.57 -18.97 8.61
C ALA A 18 6.09 -17.83 9.49
N ARG A 19 7.20 -18.02 10.23
CA ARG A 19 7.78 -16.95 11.07
C ARG A 19 8.23 -15.73 10.26
N SER A 20 8.75 -15.93 9.05
CA SER A 20 9.15 -14.83 8.15
C SER A 20 7.93 -14.06 7.61
N ARG A 21 6.84 -14.76 7.30
CA ARG A 21 5.56 -14.15 6.89
C ARG A 21 4.93 -13.35 8.03
N TRP A 22 4.97 -13.85 9.26
CA TRP A 22 4.44 -13.12 10.42
C TRP A 22 5.30 -11.91 10.81
N ILE A 23 6.62 -11.98 10.67
CA ILE A 23 7.50 -10.83 10.93
C ILE A 23 7.30 -9.72 9.90
N ALA A 24 7.12 -10.06 8.61
CA ALA A 24 6.75 -9.09 7.58
C ALA A 24 5.38 -8.43 7.86
N PHE A 25 4.39 -9.22 8.29
CA PHE A 25 3.07 -8.71 8.67
C PHE A 25 3.10 -7.81 9.92
N ILE A 26 3.92 -8.12 10.93
CA ILE A 26 4.01 -7.31 12.17
C ILE A 26 4.79 -6.01 11.92
N ILE A 27 5.82 -6.01 11.07
CA ILE A 27 6.50 -4.78 10.67
C ILE A 27 5.52 -3.90 9.84
N PHE A 28 4.73 -4.47 8.94
CA PHE A 28 3.73 -3.72 8.17
C PHE A 28 2.60 -3.14 9.05
N HIS A 29 2.08 -3.90 10.02
CA HIS A 29 0.97 -3.44 10.85
C HIS A 29 1.37 -2.43 11.95
N HIS A 30 2.64 -2.42 12.39
CA HIS A 30 3.09 -1.54 13.48
C HIS A 30 3.82 -0.28 13.01
N TYR A 31 4.35 -0.25 11.77
CA TYR A 31 5.07 0.92 11.23
C TYR A 31 4.20 1.90 10.43
N VAL A 32 2.92 1.59 10.24
CA VAL A 32 1.92 2.53 9.66
C VAL A 32 1.56 3.68 10.64
N GLN A 33 2.14 3.72 11.85
CA GLN A 33 1.85 4.73 12.87
C GLN A 33 2.94 5.79 13.14
N GLN A 34 3.83 6.11 12.20
CA GLN A 34 4.83 7.17 12.41
C GLN A 34 4.96 8.02 11.14
N THR A 35 4.66 9.32 11.05
CA THR A 35 4.27 10.39 11.98
C THR A 35 3.38 11.36 11.17
N PRO A 36 2.50 12.17 11.77
CA PRO A 36 1.73 13.15 11.00
C PRO A 36 2.72 14.10 10.31
N PHE A 37 2.65 14.22 8.98
CA PHE A 37 3.20 15.38 8.29
C PHE A 37 2.76 16.61 9.07
N LYS A 38 3.61 17.61 9.31
CA LYS A 38 3.14 18.87 9.90
C LYS A 38 2.05 19.44 8.98
N HIS A 39 0.80 19.20 9.36
CA HIS A 39 -0.36 19.45 8.52
C HIS A 39 -0.51 20.95 8.32
N SER A 40 -0.17 21.43 7.13
CA SER A 40 -0.93 22.53 6.56
C SER A 40 -2.37 22.05 6.41
N MET A 41 -3.33 22.84 6.88
CA MET A 41 -4.76 22.56 6.82
C MET A 41 -5.30 22.36 5.39
N PHE A 42 -4.46 22.64 4.38
CA PHE A 42 -4.74 22.47 2.95
C PHE A 42 -3.74 21.53 2.26
N SER A 43 -3.24 20.52 2.99
CA SER A 43 -2.33 19.53 2.43
C SER A 43 -3.11 18.50 1.59
N PRO A 44 -2.75 18.25 0.32
CA PRO A 44 -3.35 17.18 -0.49
C PRO A 44 -3.20 15.80 0.15
N PHE A 45 -2.25 15.65 1.08
CA PHE A 45 -2.08 14.45 1.88
C PHE A 45 -3.23 14.17 2.84
N VAL A 46 -4.02 15.17 3.28
CA VAL A 46 -5.17 14.92 4.17
C VAL A 46 -6.26 14.11 3.45
N VAL A 47 -6.58 14.50 2.23
CA VAL A 47 -7.57 13.80 1.39
C VAL A 47 -7.06 12.40 1.04
N LEU A 48 -5.76 12.30 0.74
CA LEU A 48 -5.12 11.02 0.46
C LEU A 48 -5.18 10.07 1.67
N SER A 49 -4.83 10.54 2.87
CA SER A 49 -4.89 9.73 4.10
C SER A 49 -6.32 9.29 4.41
N SER A 50 -7.30 10.16 4.22
CA SER A 50 -8.72 9.81 4.37
C SER A 50 -9.17 8.72 3.37
N ALA A 51 -8.66 8.78 2.13
CA ALA A 51 -8.92 7.75 1.14
C ALA A 51 -8.23 6.42 1.47
N GLU A 52 -6.98 6.47 1.92
CA GLU A 52 -6.22 5.32 2.42
C GLU A 52 -6.95 4.63 3.58
N GLU A 53 -7.43 5.40 4.56
CA GLU A 53 -8.21 4.89 5.68
C GLU A 53 -9.52 4.22 5.25
N ASP A 54 -10.28 4.80 4.31
CA ASP A 54 -11.53 4.20 3.80
C ASP A 54 -11.23 2.88 3.05
N LEU A 55 -10.17 2.84 2.24
CA LEU A 55 -9.70 1.61 1.56
C LEU A 55 -9.36 0.50 2.57
N LEU A 56 -8.55 0.81 3.58
CA LEU A 56 -8.16 -0.15 4.61
C LEU A 56 -9.36 -0.61 5.45
N SER A 57 -10.27 0.30 5.79
CA SER A 57 -11.49 -0.02 6.55
C SER A 57 -12.42 -0.99 5.83
N ARG A 58 -12.35 -1.04 4.49
CA ARG A 58 -13.10 -1.96 3.63
C ARG A 58 -12.37 -3.27 3.37
N GLY A 59 -11.18 -3.45 3.95
CA GLY A 59 -10.36 -4.65 3.76
C GLY A 59 -9.69 -4.71 2.39
N ILE A 60 -9.49 -3.56 1.73
CA ILE A 60 -8.71 -3.45 0.50
C ILE A 60 -7.24 -3.21 0.90
N PRO A 61 -6.34 -4.19 0.71
CA PRO A 61 -4.94 -4.01 1.05
C PRO A 61 -4.28 -3.07 0.02
N LEU A 62 -3.39 -2.22 0.51
CA LEU A 62 -2.57 -1.32 -0.29
C LEU A 62 -1.11 -1.71 -0.15
N VAL A 63 -0.43 -1.91 -1.27
CA VAL A 63 1.03 -2.05 -1.30
C VAL A 63 1.61 -0.78 -1.91
N GLU A 64 2.36 -0.03 -1.11
CA GLU A 64 2.98 1.22 -1.55
C GLU A 64 4.34 1.00 -2.20
N TYR A 65 4.68 1.85 -3.16
CA TYR A 65 5.99 1.85 -3.80
C TYR A 65 6.35 3.23 -4.38
N GLY A 66 7.63 3.43 -4.66
CA GLY A 66 8.16 4.68 -5.21
C GLY A 66 8.25 5.80 -4.17
N GLU A 67 8.01 7.03 -4.61
CA GLU A 67 8.27 8.25 -3.84
C GLU A 67 7.58 8.27 -2.47
N LEU A 68 6.34 7.76 -2.38
CA LEU A 68 5.62 7.71 -1.11
C LEU A 68 6.31 6.79 -0.09
N LEU A 69 6.79 5.63 -0.54
CA LEU A 69 7.51 4.67 0.30
C LEU A 69 8.87 5.25 0.75
N ASP A 70 9.57 5.94 -0.15
CA ASP A 70 10.83 6.63 0.16
C ASP A 70 10.63 7.67 1.27
N VAL A 71 9.56 8.47 1.19
CA VAL A 71 9.24 9.44 2.24
C VAL A 71 8.90 8.75 3.56
N ARG A 72 8.17 7.63 3.55
CA ARG A 72 7.89 6.84 4.76
C ARG A 72 9.17 6.30 5.42
N PHE A 73 10.20 6.02 4.63
CA PHE A 73 11.53 5.64 5.15
C PHE A 73 12.41 6.83 5.55
N GLY A 74 11.90 8.07 5.45
CA GLY A 74 12.61 9.28 5.84
C GLY A 74 13.56 9.82 4.76
N TYR A 75 13.50 9.29 3.53
CA TYR A 75 14.25 9.85 2.42
C TYR A 75 13.55 11.11 1.88
N PRO A 76 14.31 12.17 1.55
CA PRO A 76 13.73 13.37 0.95
C PRO A 76 13.29 13.07 -0.48
N ALA A 77 11.97 13.04 -0.72
CA ALA A 77 11.40 12.92 -2.06
C ALA A 77 10.21 13.88 -2.23
N CYS A 78 10.05 14.37 -3.46
CA CYS A 78 8.89 15.16 -3.85
C CYS A 78 7.82 14.20 -4.39
N VAL A 79 6.79 13.91 -3.61
CA VAL A 79 5.72 12.99 -4.04
C VAL A 79 4.87 13.67 -5.12
N GLN A 80 5.12 13.30 -6.38
CA GLN A 80 4.31 13.67 -7.54
C GLN A 80 3.31 12.58 -7.90
N THR A 81 3.68 11.33 -7.65
CA THR A 81 2.82 10.17 -7.89
C THR A 81 2.82 9.24 -6.69
N VAL A 82 1.64 9.06 -6.10
CA VAL A 82 1.35 8.00 -5.15
C VAL A 82 1.03 6.75 -5.96
N LYS A 83 1.74 5.66 -5.68
CA LYS A 83 1.52 4.41 -6.37
C LYS A 83 1.10 3.33 -5.38
N TRP A 84 -0.07 2.76 -5.62
CA TRP A 84 -0.70 1.74 -4.78
C TRP A 84 -1.01 0.51 -5.62
N ALA A 85 -0.39 -0.60 -5.26
CA ALA A 85 -0.71 -1.89 -5.86
C ALA A 85 -1.91 -2.48 -5.11
N ILE A 86 -2.93 -2.90 -5.86
CA ILE A 86 -4.22 -3.36 -5.36
C ILE A 86 -4.58 -4.67 -6.06
N PRO A 87 -5.20 -5.64 -5.37
CA PRO A 87 -5.75 -6.83 -6.02
C PRO A 87 -6.69 -6.47 -7.18
N ASP A 88 -6.54 -7.14 -8.32
CA ASP A 88 -7.28 -6.84 -9.56
C ASP A 88 -8.80 -6.85 -9.35
N SER A 89 -9.29 -7.76 -8.52
CA SER A 89 -10.71 -7.90 -8.18
C SER A 89 -11.27 -6.70 -7.40
N GLN A 90 -10.42 -5.89 -6.77
CA GLN A 90 -10.78 -4.75 -5.94
C GLN A 90 -10.44 -3.41 -6.60
N LEU A 91 -9.81 -3.41 -7.78
CA LEU A 91 -9.36 -2.20 -8.46
C LEU A 91 -10.51 -1.21 -8.75
N SER A 92 -11.66 -1.72 -9.16
CA SER A 92 -12.86 -0.90 -9.43
C SER A 92 -13.46 -0.32 -8.15
N GLU A 93 -13.49 -1.08 -7.05
CA GLU A 93 -13.95 -0.59 -5.76
C GLU A 93 -13.00 0.48 -5.21
N ALA A 94 -11.69 0.25 -5.30
CA ALA A 94 -10.69 1.20 -4.89
C ALA A 94 -10.80 2.53 -5.65
N SER A 95 -10.96 2.47 -6.98
CA SER A 95 -11.21 3.67 -7.81
C SER A 95 -12.49 4.41 -7.38
N SER A 96 -13.56 3.67 -7.06
CA SER A 96 -14.82 4.26 -6.59
C SER A 96 -14.66 5.00 -5.25
N ILE A 97 -13.83 4.47 -4.35
CA ILE A 97 -13.51 5.13 -3.08
C ILE A 97 -12.73 6.42 -3.33
N LEU A 98 -11.72 6.41 -4.21
CA LEU A 98 -10.98 7.62 -4.58
C LEU A 98 -11.92 8.72 -5.13
N LEU A 99 -12.87 8.34 -5.98
CA LEU A 99 -13.89 9.28 -6.49
C LEU A 99 -14.73 9.89 -5.37
N LYS A 100 -15.13 9.09 -4.36
CA LYS A 100 -15.87 9.57 -3.18
C LYS A 100 -15.08 10.60 -2.37
N HIS A 101 -13.76 10.51 -2.37
CA HIS A 101 -12.86 11.49 -1.72
C HIS A 101 -12.51 12.68 -2.63
N ASN A 102 -13.23 12.88 -3.74
CA ASN A 102 -12.96 13.93 -4.74
C ASN A 102 -11.57 13.82 -5.40
N ILE A 103 -11.09 12.59 -5.58
CA ILE A 103 -9.87 12.28 -6.34
C ILE A 103 -10.31 11.75 -7.71
N SER A 104 -10.35 12.65 -8.69
CA SER A 104 -10.94 12.40 -10.01
C SER A 104 -10.12 11.40 -10.83
N VAL A 105 -10.79 10.51 -11.55
CA VAL A 105 -10.14 9.66 -12.56
C VAL A 105 -9.61 10.53 -13.70
N VAL A 106 -8.40 10.24 -14.15
CA VAL A 106 -7.78 10.86 -15.33
C VAL A 106 -7.24 9.79 -16.26
N GLY A 107 -7.20 10.09 -17.56
CA GLY A 107 -6.51 9.23 -18.52
C GLY A 107 -5.00 9.23 -18.28
N PRO A 108 -4.28 8.22 -18.79
CA PRO A 108 -2.82 8.23 -18.78
C PRO A 108 -2.31 9.46 -19.54
N SER A 109 -1.31 10.13 -18.99
CA SER A 109 -0.67 11.28 -19.65
C SER A 109 0.25 10.75 -20.75
N GLU A 110 0.04 11.18 -21.99
CA GLU A 110 0.87 10.76 -23.14
C GLU A 110 2.36 11.01 -22.90
N LEU A 111 2.70 12.16 -22.31
CA LEU A 111 4.07 12.50 -21.92
C LEU A 111 4.62 11.49 -20.90
N GLN A 112 3.84 11.15 -19.88
CA GLN A 112 4.25 10.21 -18.83
C GLN A 112 4.42 8.79 -19.36
N VAL A 113 3.50 8.34 -20.22
CA VAL A 113 3.62 7.05 -20.92
C VAL A 113 4.89 7.02 -21.77
N SER A 114 5.23 8.10 -22.48
CA SER A 114 6.50 8.16 -23.23
C SER A 114 7.76 8.12 -22.35
N LEU A 115 7.69 8.60 -21.10
CA LEU A 115 8.83 8.69 -20.18
C LEU A 115 9.00 7.45 -19.31
N GLN A 116 7.91 6.87 -18.81
CA GLN A 116 7.91 5.73 -17.89
C GLN A 116 7.49 4.41 -18.54
N GLY A 117 7.12 4.45 -19.84
CA GLY A 117 6.69 3.30 -20.62
C GLY A 117 5.28 2.82 -20.28
N ASP A 118 4.99 1.58 -20.68
CA ASP A 118 3.67 0.96 -20.56
C ASP A 118 3.17 0.87 -19.10
N TRP A 119 4.06 0.97 -18.12
CA TRP A 119 3.69 0.96 -16.70
C TRP A 119 2.74 2.10 -16.31
N GLU A 120 2.87 3.30 -16.87
CA GLU A 120 1.90 4.39 -16.64
C GLU A 120 0.56 4.15 -17.35
N ALA A 121 0.52 3.27 -18.35
CA ALA A 121 -0.70 2.86 -19.03
C ALA A 121 -1.40 1.65 -18.35
N VAL A 122 -0.71 0.96 -17.44
CA VAL A 122 -1.27 -0.17 -16.68
C VAL A 122 -1.96 0.34 -15.42
N GLY A 123 -3.26 0.10 -15.30
CA GLY A 123 -4.05 0.43 -14.10
C GLY A 123 -4.95 1.67 -14.25
N ILE A 124 -5.39 2.22 -13.12
CA ILE A 124 -6.30 3.38 -13.08
C ILE A 124 -5.57 4.58 -12.48
N MET A 125 -5.55 5.69 -13.21
CA MET A 125 -4.93 6.92 -12.75
C MET A 125 -5.99 7.88 -12.20
N HIS A 126 -5.69 8.46 -11.05
CA HIS A 126 -6.47 9.54 -10.46
C HIS A 126 -5.59 10.77 -10.25
N HIS A 127 -6.22 11.94 -10.18
CA HIS A 127 -5.56 13.21 -9.98
C HIS A 127 -6.20 13.99 -8.84
N HIS A 128 -5.37 14.50 -7.94
CA HIS A 128 -5.79 15.34 -6.84
C HIS A 128 -4.74 16.44 -6.58
N ALA A 129 -5.17 17.70 -6.66
CA ALA A 129 -4.31 18.87 -6.57
C ALA A 129 -3.14 18.81 -7.58
N ASN A 130 -1.90 18.70 -7.10
CA ASN A 130 -0.68 18.57 -7.90
C ASN A 130 -0.09 17.15 -7.85
N MET A 131 -0.87 16.17 -7.41
CA MET A 131 -0.46 14.79 -7.18
C MET A 131 -1.33 13.84 -8.00
N ARG A 132 -0.74 12.73 -8.41
CA ARG A 132 -1.45 11.61 -9.04
C ARG A 132 -1.50 10.43 -8.10
N VAL A 133 -2.59 9.68 -8.16
CA VAL A 133 -2.76 8.41 -7.45
C VAL A 133 -2.94 7.32 -8.50
N HIS A 134 -1.96 6.44 -8.59
CA HIS A 134 -1.90 5.37 -9.56
C HIS A 134 -2.27 4.06 -8.87
N LEU A 135 -3.42 3.51 -9.24
CA LEU A 135 -3.86 2.19 -8.80
C LEU A 135 -3.34 1.15 -9.78
N VAL A 136 -2.37 0.34 -9.36
CA VAL A 136 -1.76 -0.69 -10.20
C VAL A 136 -2.29 -2.07 -9.83
N PRO A 137 -2.78 -2.85 -10.81
CA PRO A 137 -3.21 -4.22 -10.57
C PRO A 137 -2.02 -5.11 -10.17
N LEU A 138 -2.27 -6.12 -9.34
CA LEU A 138 -1.29 -7.08 -8.81
C LEU A 138 -1.21 -8.39 -9.64
N SER A 139 -1.80 -8.40 -10.83
CA SER A 139 -1.89 -9.53 -11.79
C SER A 139 -0.65 -10.42 -11.87
#